data_AF-A0A969PN43-F1
#
_entry.id   AF-A0A969PN43-F1
#
_cell.length_a   1.000
_cell.length_b   1.000
_cell.length_c   1.000
_cell.angle_alpha   90.00
_cell.angle_beta   90.00
_cell.angle_gamma   90.00
#
_symmetry.space_group_name_H-M   'P 1'
#
loop_
_entity.id
_entity.type
_entity.pdbx_description
1 polymer ?
#
loop_
_entity_poly.entity_id
_entity_poly.type
_entity_poly.pdbx_seq_one_letter_code
_entity_poly.pdbx_strand_id
1 'polypeptide(L)'
;MYSVFKAVIPPTLRPYQKQVITEVYQHIRRGEKRILVVAATGAGKTLVSSQIVAHAEARGKRVLFVVHRDILVKQTAEKFRLFGVDCGFIKAGWQENRSARVQIASVQTMFSRDWWQQWNVDVVLLDECHLVAWSEMIKQMMETYHQRAIYIGLTATPWRTSKTQGMGDVFDSLVCAPMPQALIDSGFLVKPSYYGVNLPDLSRVRTDEDGEFNQSDLAIATDTPSQIAQIVEQWRRLAHGRRTIAFAVNVKHSKHICSAFNEADIPSAHVDGTTPIKEREKIYHSLVTGNILVLSSCQALTEGFDVPSVSAILLCRATQSKALNVQMIGRGLRLSPETEKNDCIVLDFVGNIRRHGFIEQKC
;
A
#
# COMPACT_ATOMS: atom_id res chain seq x y z
N MET A 1 -8.14 -18.97 35.87
CA MET A 1 -7.64 -17.59 36.03
C MET A 1 -8.15 -16.79 34.85
N TYR A 2 -9.19 -15.97 35.07
CA TYR A 2 -9.93 -15.30 34.02
C TYR A 2 -9.04 -14.30 33.29
N SER A 3 -8.81 -14.54 31.99
CA SER A 3 -8.15 -13.59 31.10
C SER A 3 -9.06 -12.38 30.95
N VAL A 4 -8.59 -11.23 31.42
CA VAL A 4 -9.25 -9.93 31.26
C VAL A 4 -9.22 -9.60 29.77
N PHE A 5 -10.32 -9.87 29.06
CA PHE A 5 -10.56 -9.29 27.75
C PHE A 5 -10.60 -7.77 27.94
N LYS A 6 -9.48 -7.08 27.68
CA LYS A 6 -9.52 -5.64 27.42
C LYS A 6 -10.51 -5.45 26.28
N ALA A 7 -11.63 -4.79 26.55
CA ALA A 7 -12.59 -4.42 25.52
C ALA A 7 -11.82 -3.63 24.44
N VAL A 8 -11.69 -4.22 23.26
CA VAL A 8 -11.00 -3.59 22.14
C VAL A 8 -11.95 -2.54 21.60
N ILE A 9 -11.69 -1.28 21.91
CA ILE A 9 -12.49 -0.16 21.39
C ILE A 9 -12.11 -0.01 19.91
N PRO A 10 -13.06 -0.17 18.97
CA PRO A 10 -12.76 -0.03 17.57
C PRO A 10 -12.28 1.38 17.24
N PRO A 11 -11.33 1.53 16.30
CA PRO A 11 -10.87 2.84 15.85
C PRO A 11 -12.04 3.70 15.39
N THR A 12 -12.06 4.97 15.81
CA THR A 12 -13.11 5.90 15.36
C THR A 12 -12.87 6.27 13.89
N LEU A 13 -13.84 5.96 13.04
CA LEU A 13 -13.80 6.33 11.63
C LEU A 13 -14.00 7.83 11.42
N ARG A 14 -13.21 8.38 10.50
CA ARG A 14 -13.34 9.76 10.01
C ARG A 14 -14.66 9.94 9.24
N PRO A 15 -15.24 11.15 9.18
CA PRO A 15 -16.52 11.37 8.50
C PRO A 15 -16.56 10.86 7.06
N TYR A 16 -15.52 11.13 6.26
CA TYR A 16 -15.46 10.65 4.87
C TYR A 16 -15.35 9.12 4.77
N GLN A 17 -14.74 8.45 5.75
CA GLN A 17 -14.66 6.98 5.77
C GLN A 17 -16.05 6.38 5.99
N LYS A 18 -16.85 6.99 6.87
CA LYS A 18 -18.26 6.60 7.06
C LYS A 18 -19.05 6.82 5.78
N GLN A 19 -18.85 7.96 5.11
CA GLN A 19 -19.51 8.26 3.83
C GLN A 19 -19.17 7.22 2.76
N VAL A 20 -17.89 6.89 2.57
CA VAL A 20 -17.45 5.84 1.63
C VAL A 20 -18.15 4.51 1.91
N ILE A 21 -18.22 4.10 3.19
CA ILE A 21 -18.93 2.86 3.57
C ILE A 21 -20.42 2.95 3.26
N THR A 22 -21.05 4.09 3.55
CA THR A 22 -22.46 4.33 3.24
C THR A 22 -22.74 4.24 1.75
N GLU A 23 -21.90 4.83 0.91
CA GLU A 23 -22.00 4.76 -0.56
C GLU A 23 -21.85 3.32 -1.07
N VAL A 24 -20.85 2.57 -0.56
CA VAL A 24 -20.72 1.12 -0.85
C VAL A 24 -22.03 0.39 -0.54
N TYR A 25 -22.64 0.64 0.63
CA TYR A 25 -23.91 0.01 1.00
C TYR A 25 -25.12 0.49 0.19
N GLN A 26 -25.07 1.68 -0.40
CA GLN A 26 -26.10 2.14 -1.34
C GLN A 26 -26.01 1.36 -2.65
N HIS A 27 -24.81 1.16 -3.20
CA HIS A 27 -24.58 0.34 -4.39
C HIS A 27 -25.03 -1.11 -4.18
N ILE A 28 -24.67 -1.73 -3.04
CA ILE A 28 -25.15 -3.08 -2.69
C ILE A 28 -26.69 -3.14 -2.66
N ARG A 29 -27.36 -2.12 -2.07
CA ARG A 29 -28.83 -2.07 -2.00
C ARG A 29 -29.50 -1.89 -3.37
N ARG A 30 -28.78 -1.34 -4.36
CA ARG A 30 -29.25 -1.25 -5.76
C ARG A 30 -29.09 -2.57 -6.53
N GLY A 31 -28.51 -3.59 -5.92
CA GLY A 31 -28.29 -4.90 -6.54
C GLY A 31 -26.97 -5.02 -7.30
N GLU A 32 -26.11 -4.00 -7.24
CA GLU A 32 -24.77 -4.05 -7.83
C GLU A 32 -23.88 -5.02 -7.05
N LYS A 33 -23.12 -5.85 -7.76
CA LYS A 33 -22.35 -6.93 -7.14
C LYS A 33 -20.87 -6.65 -7.07
N ARG A 34 -20.32 -5.85 -7.98
CA ARG A 34 -18.87 -5.61 -8.08
C ARG A 34 -18.59 -4.13 -7.92
N ILE A 35 -18.16 -3.72 -6.73
CA ILE A 35 -17.98 -2.32 -6.36
C ILE A 35 -16.49 -2.05 -6.19
N LEU A 36 -15.96 -1.06 -6.90
CA LEU A 36 -14.59 -0.59 -6.74
C LEU A 36 -14.54 0.58 -5.76
N VAL A 37 -13.74 0.47 -4.71
CA VAL A 37 -13.43 1.55 -3.78
C VAL A 37 -12.04 2.09 -4.05
N VAL A 38 -11.97 3.34 -4.50
CA VAL A 38 -10.71 4.06 -4.71
C VAL A 38 -10.44 4.96 -3.52
N ALA A 39 -9.32 4.73 -2.84
CA ALA A 39 -8.90 5.54 -1.71
C ALA A 39 -7.39 5.63 -1.62
N ALA A 40 -6.84 6.84 -1.79
CA ALA A 40 -5.41 7.11 -1.82
C ALA A 40 -4.65 6.52 -0.62
N THR A 41 -3.34 6.30 -0.78
CA THR A 41 -2.49 5.87 0.33
C THR A 41 -2.57 6.89 1.47
N GLY A 42 -2.85 6.42 2.69
CA GLY A 42 -3.09 7.28 3.84
C GLY A 42 -4.55 7.68 4.08
N ALA A 43 -5.47 7.47 3.12
CA ALA A 43 -6.90 7.73 3.31
C ALA A 43 -7.60 6.72 4.24
N GLY A 44 -6.89 5.68 4.69
CA GLY A 44 -7.41 4.68 5.63
C GLY A 44 -8.24 3.57 4.97
N LYS A 45 -7.86 3.13 3.77
CA LYS A 45 -8.42 1.93 3.10
C LYS A 45 -8.64 0.77 4.06
N THR A 46 -7.64 0.47 4.89
CA THR A 46 -7.74 -0.66 5.81
C THR A 46 -8.78 -0.44 6.91
N LEU A 47 -9.02 0.79 7.37
CA LEU A 47 -10.08 1.06 8.35
C LEU A 47 -11.47 0.90 7.70
N VAL A 48 -11.63 1.42 6.48
CA VAL A 48 -12.86 1.25 5.68
C VAL A 48 -13.15 -0.23 5.47
N SER A 49 -12.16 -1.00 5.01
CA SER A 49 -12.34 -2.42 4.76
C SER A 49 -12.60 -3.21 6.05
N SER A 50 -11.88 -2.94 7.13
CA SER A 50 -12.10 -3.61 8.44
C SER A 50 -13.50 -3.36 8.97
N GLN A 51 -14.03 -2.14 8.87
CA GLN A 51 -15.40 -1.85 9.27
C GLN A 51 -16.42 -2.58 8.40
N ILE A 52 -16.20 -2.66 7.07
CA ILE A 52 -17.08 -3.42 6.18
C ILE A 52 -17.10 -4.90 6.55
N VAL A 53 -15.93 -5.49 6.83
CA VAL A 53 -15.81 -6.88 7.29
C VAL A 53 -16.55 -7.08 8.61
N ALA A 54 -16.35 -6.20 9.60
CA ALA A 54 -17.04 -6.27 10.89
C ALA A 54 -18.57 -6.18 10.73
N HIS A 55 -19.06 -5.27 9.89
CA HIS A 55 -20.49 -5.15 9.60
C HIS A 55 -21.08 -6.38 8.90
N ALA A 56 -20.32 -7.05 8.03
CA ALA A 56 -20.75 -8.26 7.35
C ALA A 56 -20.78 -9.45 8.34
N GLU A 57 -19.72 -9.62 9.12
CA GLU A 57 -19.58 -10.69 10.11
C GLU A 57 -20.67 -10.59 11.21
N ALA A 58 -20.94 -9.38 11.72
CA ALA A 58 -22.02 -9.12 12.66
C ALA A 58 -23.43 -9.42 12.10
N ARG A 59 -23.60 -9.42 10.77
CA ARG A 59 -24.83 -9.84 10.07
C ARG A 59 -24.82 -11.34 9.74
N GLY A 60 -23.87 -12.08 10.27
CA GLY A 60 -23.69 -13.50 10.05
C GLY A 60 -23.15 -13.87 8.66
N LYS A 61 -22.66 -12.90 7.88
CA LYS A 61 -22.15 -13.12 6.52
C LYS A 61 -20.73 -13.70 6.55
N ARG A 62 -20.43 -14.57 5.60
CA ARG A 62 -19.09 -15.13 5.39
C ARG A 62 -18.29 -14.23 4.45
N VAL A 63 -17.10 -13.86 4.89
CA VAL A 63 -16.23 -12.91 4.19
C VAL A 63 -14.91 -13.56 3.81
N LEU A 64 -14.54 -13.44 2.54
CA LEU A 64 -13.22 -13.77 2.04
C LEU A 64 -12.43 -12.48 1.77
N PHE A 65 -11.39 -12.22 2.56
CA PHE A 65 -10.51 -11.07 2.38
C PHE A 65 -9.22 -11.51 1.69
N VAL A 66 -9.09 -11.17 0.41
CA VAL A 66 -7.95 -11.58 -0.43
C VAL A 66 -6.89 -10.50 -0.42
N VAL A 67 -5.67 -10.88 -0.04
CA VAL A 67 -4.48 -10.03 -0.13
C VAL A 67 -3.54 -10.55 -1.22
N HIS A 68 -2.92 -9.62 -1.95
CA HIS A 68 -1.96 -9.95 -3.01
C HIS A 68 -0.59 -10.40 -2.47
N ARG A 69 -0.26 -10.09 -1.19
CA ARG A 69 1.01 -10.49 -0.56
C ARG A 69 0.84 -11.13 0.80
N ASP A 70 1.65 -12.15 1.01
CA ASP A 70 1.76 -12.95 2.22
C ASP A 70 2.10 -12.16 3.49
N ILE A 71 2.88 -11.08 3.37
CA ILE A 71 3.30 -10.21 4.49
C ILE A 71 2.11 -9.44 5.08
N LEU A 72 1.07 -9.16 4.28
CA LEU A 72 -0.08 -8.36 4.69
C LEU A 72 -1.06 -9.12 5.58
N VAL A 73 -1.04 -10.46 5.54
CA VAL A 73 -2.00 -11.29 6.28
C VAL A 73 -1.97 -11.02 7.79
N LYS A 74 -0.78 -10.95 8.39
CA LYS A 74 -0.63 -10.67 9.83
C LYS A 74 -1.17 -9.28 10.18
N GLN A 75 -0.80 -8.26 9.41
CA GLN A 75 -1.23 -6.88 9.65
C GLN A 75 -2.74 -6.70 9.46
N THR A 76 -3.32 -7.34 8.46
CA THR A 76 -4.78 -7.33 8.25
C THR A 76 -5.49 -8.01 9.41
N ALA A 77 -5.00 -9.16 9.88
CA ALA A 77 -5.59 -9.86 11.03
C ALA A 77 -5.54 -9.03 12.31
N GLU A 78 -4.39 -8.39 12.59
CA GLU A 78 -4.26 -7.48 13.73
C GLU A 78 -5.24 -6.31 13.64
N LYS A 79 -5.44 -5.73 12.45
CA LYS A 79 -6.42 -4.66 12.24
C LYS A 79 -7.85 -5.16 12.38
N PHE A 80 -8.19 -6.34 11.90
CA PHE A 80 -9.54 -6.91 12.05
C PHE A 80 -9.89 -7.20 13.51
N ARG A 81 -8.90 -7.66 14.30
CA ARG A 81 -9.05 -7.79 15.75
C ARG A 81 -9.37 -6.47 16.45
N LEU A 82 -8.86 -5.34 15.95
CA LEU A 82 -9.24 -4.01 16.47
C LEU A 82 -10.74 -3.72 16.31
N PHE A 83 -11.41 -4.36 15.35
CA PHE A 83 -12.85 -4.26 15.13
C PHE A 83 -13.63 -5.44 15.73
N GLY A 84 -12.99 -6.25 16.59
CA GLY A 84 -13.62 -7.41 17.22
C GLY A 84 -13.80 -8.61 16.29
N VAL A 85 -13.12 -8.64 15.15
CA VAL A 85 -13.25 -9.72 14.15
C VAL A 85 -12.12 -10.73 14.29
N ASP A 86 -12.48 -11.98 14.60
CA ASP A 86 -11.58 -13.12 14.53
C ASP A 86 -11.59 -13.76 13.14
N CYS A 87 -10.41 -14.21 12.70
CA CYS A 87 -10.17 -14.66 11.33
C CYS A 87 -9.64 -16.09 11.28
N GLY A 88 -10.08 -16.85 10.28
CA GLY A 88 -9.36 -17.99 9.73
C GLY A 88 -8.38 -17.55 8.66
N PHE A 89 -7.50 -18.46 8.24
CA PHE A 89 -6.42 -18.16 7.31
C PHE A 89 -6.35 -19.17 6.18
N ILE A 90 -6.24 -18.67 4.96
CA ILE A 90 -5.80 -19.41 3.79
C ILE A 90 -4.39 -18.91 3.46
N LYS A 91 -3.44 -19.25 4.33
CA LYS A 91 -2.01 -18.92 4.18
C LYS A 91 -1.10 -20.07 4.58
N ALA A 92 0.01 -20.28 3.86
CA ALA A 92 0.98 -21.34 4.20
C ALA A 92 1.65 -21.05 5.55
N GLY A 93 1.83 -22.08 6.38
CA GLY A 93 2.44 -21.95 7.71
C GLY A 93 1.54 -21.31 8.78
N TRP A 94 0.25 -21.10 8.50
CA TRP A 94 -0.75 -20.64 9.46
C TRP A 94 -1.79 -21.73 9.69
N GLN A 95 -2.27 -21.85 10.93
CA GLN A 95 -3.32 -22.81 11.26
C GLN A 95 -4.64 -22.41 10.59
N GLU A 96 -5.23 -23.32 9.83
CA GLU A 96 -6.53 -23.10 9.21
C GLU A 96 -7.65 -23.21 10.24
N ASN A 97 -8.59 -22.27 10.20
CA ASN A 97 -9.85 -22.36 10.92
C ASN A 97 -11.01 -22.14 9.94
N ARG A 98 -11.50 -23.21 9.33
CA ARG A 98 -12.52 -23.16 8.26
C ARG A 98 -13.92 -22.78 8.77
N SER A 99 -14.16 -22.86 10.08
CA SER A 99 -15.43 -22.46 10.68
C SER A 99 -15.52 -20.96 10.93
N ALA A 100 -14.40 -20.23 10.92
CA ALA A 100 -14.40 -18.79 11.05
C ALA A 100 -15.17 -18.14 9.89
N ARG A 101 -16.04 -17.18 10.22
CA ARG A 101 -16.86 -16.47 9.22
C ARG A 101 -16.01 -15.58 8.31
N VAL A 102 -14.86 -15.12 8.79
CA VAL A 102 -13.92 -14.29 8.02
C VAL A 102 -12.67 -15.11 7.74
N GLN A 103 -12.27 -15.18 6.48
CA GLN A 103 -11.03 -15.82 6.04
C GLN A 103 -10.13 -14.77 5.40
N ILE A 104 -8.90 -14.66 5.88
CA ILE A 104 -7.86 -13.87 5.20
C ILE A 104 -7.06 -14.82 4.32
N ALA A 105 -7.03 -14.55 3.03
CA ALA A 105 -6.44 -15.44 2.03
C ALA A 105 -5.35 -14.73 1.24
N SER A 106 -4.19 -15.38 1.07
CA SER A 106 -3.22 -14.90 0.09
C SER A 106 -3.45 -15.57 -1.25
N VAL A 107 -3.41 -14.79 -2.33
CA VAL A 107 -3.62 -15.30 -3.70
C VAL A 107 -2.72 -16.50 -4.00
N GLN A 108 -1.46 -16.46 -3.56
CA GLN A 108 -0.50 -17.55 -3.76
C GLN A 108 -0.95 -18.87 -3.13
N THR A 109 -1.46 -18.84 -1.89
CA THR A 109 -1.84 -20.09 -1.21
C THR A 109 -3.23 -20.58 -1.58
N MET A 110 -4.07 -19.73 -2.16
CA MET A 110 -5.38 -20.15 -2.67
C MET A 110 -5.26 -21.10 -3.87
N PHE A 111 -4.16 -21.08 -4.62
CA PHE A 111 -3.94 -22.01 -5.73
C PHE A 111 -3.71 -23.45 -5.27
N SER A 112 -3.16 -23.64 -4.07
CA SER A 112 -2.84 -24.96 -3.51
C SER A 112 -3.90 -25.51 -2.57
N ARG A 113 -5.04 -24.81 -2.45
CA ARG A 113 -6.17 -25.20 -1.59
C ARG A 113 -7.45 -25.03 -2.36
N ASP A 114 -8.34 -26.01 -2.30
CA ASP A 114 -9.58 -26.04 -3.08
C ASP A 114 -10.83 -25.85 -2.22
N TRP A 115 -10.77 -26.13 -0.90
CA TRP A 115 -11.93 -26.09 -0.02
C TRP A 115 -12.67 -24.75 -0.03
N TRP A 116 -11.97 -23.64 -0.30
CA TRP A 116 -12.58 -22.32 -0.39
C TRP A 116 -13.58 -22.22 -1.55
N GLN A 117 -13.39 -22.99 -2.63
CA GLN A 117 -14.28 -23.01 -3.79
C GLN A 117 -15.69 -23.47 -3.42
N GLN A 118 -15.81 -24.37 -2.44
CA GLN A 118 -17.08 -24.86 -1.90
C GLN A 118 -17.53 -24.11 -0.64
N TRP A 119 -16.69 -23.22 -0.11
CA TRP A 119 -17.03 -22.44 1.07
C TRP A 119 -18.04 -21.35 0.66
N ASN A 120 -19.24 -21.36 1.25
CA ASN A 120 -20.26 -20.38 0.90
C ASN A 120 -19.83 -18.96 1.30
N VAL A 121 -19.35 -18.15 0.34
CA VAL A 121 -18.92 -16.77 0.55
C VAL A 121 -20.05 -15.80 0.20
N ASP A 122 -20.36 -14.88 1.12
CA ASP A 122 -21.33 -13.81 0.87
C ASP A 122 -20.65 -12.54 0.36
N VAL A 123 -19.43 -12.25 0.83
CA VAL A 123 -18.67 -11.03 0.49
C VAL A 123 -17.20 -11.36 0.24
N VAL A 124 -16.66 -10.88 -0.88
CA VAL A 124 -15.25 -10.95 -1.22
C VAL A 124 -14.68 -9.54 -1.21
N LEU A 125 -13.61 -9.31 -0.46
CA LEU A 125 -12.85 -8.06 -0.52
C LEU A 125 -11.49 -8.34 -1.15
N LEU A 126 -11.11 -7.55 -2.15
CA LEU A 126 -9.83 -7.66 -2.85
C LEU A 126 -8.95 -6.46 -2.51
N ASP A 127 -7.93 -6.65 -1.69
CA ASP A 127 -6.97 -5.59 -1.37
C ASP A 127 -5.93 -5.42 -2.46
N GLU A 128 -5.65 -4.16 -2.81
CA GLU A 128 -4.91 -3.78 -4.02
C GLU A 128 -5.42 -4.52 -5.27
N CYS A 129 -6.73 -4.47 -5.49
CA CYS A 129 -7.41 -5.22 -6.55
C CYS A 129 -6.83 -4.98 -7.95
N HIS A 130 -6.20 -3.82 -8.18
CA HIS A 130 -5.48 -3.49 -9.41
C HIS A 130 -4.38 -4.48 -9.80
N LEU A 131 -3.87 -5.26 -8.85
CA LEU A 131 -2.86 -6.30 -9.09
C LEU A 131 -3.46 -7.69 -9.37
N VAL A 132 -4.70 -7.95 -8.90
CA VAL A 132 -5.24 -9.32 -8.84
C VAL A 132 -6.57 -9.52 -9.57
N ALA A 133 -7.28 -8.43 -9.91
CA ALA A 133 -8.63 -8.48 -10.46
C ALA A 133 -8.73 -9.27 -11.79
N TRP A 134 -7.67 -9.31 -12.58
CA TRP A 134 -7.62 -10.06 -13.85
C TRP A 134 -6.98 -11.45 -13.74
N SER A 135 -6.57 -11.86 -12.54
CA SER A 135 -6.04 -13.20 -12.35
C SER A 135 -7.13 -14.24 -12.62
N GLU A 136 -6.73 -15.36 -13.22
CA GLU A 136 -7.65 -16.45 -13.56
C GLU A 136 -8.43 -16.94 -12.34
N MET A 137 -7.80 -16.96 -11.16
CA MET A 137 -8.46 -17.32 -9.90
C MET A 137 -9.60 -16.36 -9.54
N ILE A 138 -9.40 -15.06 -9.65
CA ILE A 138 -10.45 -14.08 -9.31
C ILE A 138 -11.59 -14.14 -10.32
N LYS A 139 -11.29 -14.37 -11.60
CA LYS A 139 -12.31 -14.62 -12.63
C LYS A 139 -13.14 -15.85 -12.30
N GLN A 140 -12.51 -16.99 -12.03
CA GLN A 140 -13.20 -18.22 -11.62
C GLN A 140 -14.01 -18.04 -10.34
N MET A 141 -13.51 -17.25 -9.40
CA MET A 141 -14.27 -16.91 -8.20
C MET A 141 -15.57 -16.18 -8.56
N MET A 142 -15.49 -15.15 -9.42
CA MET A 142 -16.63 -14.32 -9.84
C MET A 142 -17.61 -15.06 -10.76
N GLU A 143 -17.12 -15.96 -11.61
CA GLU A 143 -17.89 -16.59 -12.69
C GLU A 143 -18.33 -18.01 -12.38
N THR A 144 -17.60 -18.73 -11.51
CA THR A 144 -17.84 -20.14 -11.23
C THR A 144 -18.22 -20.36 -9.77
N TYR A 145 -17.31 -20.05 -8.83
CA TYR A 145 -17.43 -20.53 -7.44
C TYR A 145 -18.35 -19.68 -6.55
N HIS A 146 -18.32 -18.35 -6.68
CA HIS A 146 -18.99 -17.43 -5.76
C HIS A 146 -19.79 -16.33 -6.50
N GLN A 147 -20.50 -16.69 -7.57
CA GLN A 147 -21.28 -15.78 -8.44
C GLN A 147 -22.35 -14.93 -7.71
N ARG A 148 -22.77 -15.36 -6.52
CA ARG A 148 -23.77 -14.67 -5.68
C ARG A 148 -23.14 -13.73 -4.66
N ALA A 149 -21.82 -13.78 -4.47
CA ALA A 149 -21.12 -12.92 -3.54
C ALA A 149 -21.08 -11.47 -4.04
N ILE A 150 -20.95 -10.54 -3.08
CA ILE A 150 -20.63 -9.14 -3.34
C ILE A 150 -19.11 -9.01 -3.36
N TYR A 151 -18.56 -8.46 -4.43
CA TYR A 151 -17.14 -8.18 -4.60
C TYR A 151 -16.86 -6.70 -4.35
N ILE A 152 -15.94 -6.43 -3.45
CA ILE A 152 -15.48 -5.08 -3.13
C ILE A 152 -13.98 -5.01 -3.42
N GLY A 153 -13.61 -4.35 -4.51
CA GLY A 153 -12.23 -4.05 -4.84
C GLY A 153 -11.74 -2.84 -4.07
N LEU A 154 -10.54 -2.89 -3.50
CA LEU A 154 -9.91 -1.75 -2.82
C LEU A 154 -8.60 -1.42 -3.53
N THR A 155 -8.40 -0.16 -3.89
CA THR A 155 -7.12 0.30 -4.45
C THR A 155 -6.83 1.75 -4.13
N ALA A 156 -5.55 2.11 -4.07
CA ALA A 156 -5.15 3.52 -4.08
C ALA A 156 -5.52 4.23 -5.38
N THR A 157 -5.58 3.48 -6.48
CA THR A 157 -5.36 4.01 -7.83
C THR A 157 -6.14 3.15 -8.82
N PRO A 158 -7.15 3.70 -9.53
CA PRO A 158 -7.88 2.93 -10.53
C PRO A 158 -7.09 2.78 -11.84
N TRP A 159 -5.92 3.42 -11.95
CA TRP A 159 -5.11 3.46 -13.15
C TRP A 159 -4.26 2.19 -13.31
N ARG A 160 -4.17 1.70 -14.55
CA ARG A 160 -3.18 0.71 -14.98
C ARG A 160 -2.34 1.23 -16.12
N THR A 161 -1.15 0.66 -16.26
CA THR A 161 -0.27 0.85 -17.42
C THR A 161 -0.70 -0.01 -18.61
N SER A 162 -1.47 -1.08 -18.36
CA SER A 162 -2.00 -1.96 -19.41
C SER A 162 -2.95 -1.21 -20.36
N LYS A 163 -2.79 -1.44 -21.67
CA LYS A 163 -3.61 -0.84 -22.73
C LYS A 163 -4.93 -1.57 -23.00
N THR A 164 -5.09 -2.80 -22.51
CA THR A 164 -6.19 -3.70 -22.88
C THR A 164 -7.09 -4.08 -21.70
N GLN A 165 -6.74 -3.67 -20.49
CA GLN A 165 -7.44 -4.08 -19.27
C GLN A 165 -7.71 -2.87 -18.39
N GLY A 166 -8.97 -2.52 -18.23
CA GLY A 166 -9.46 -1.40 -17.43
C GLY A 166 -10.33 -1.86 -16.26
N MET A 167 -10.32 -1.12 -15.16
CA MET A 167 -11.11 -1.47 -13.97
C MET A 167 -12.61 -1.61 -14.25
N GLY A 168 -13.13 -0.87 -15.24
CA GLY A 168 -14.52 -0.96 -15.67
C GLY A 168 -14.88 -2.29 -16.35
N ASP A 169 -13.89 -3.12 -16.72
CA ASP A 169 -14.15 -4.47 -17.25
C ASP A 169 -14.52 -5.45 -16.13
N VAL A 170 -14.20 -5.12 -14.88
CA VAL A 170 -14.36 -6.01 -13.72
C VAL A 170 -15.41 -5.49 -12.75
N PHE A 171 -15.49 -4.18 -12.54
CA PHE A 171 -16.36 -3.58 -11.53
C PHE A 171 -17.53 -2.80 -12.16
N ASP A 172 -18.72 -2.99 -11.59
CA ASP A 172 -19.99 -2.38 -12.03
C ASP A 172 -20.07 -0.91 -11.61
N SER A 173 -19.44 -0.56 -10.48
CA SER A 173 -19.51 0.78 -9.91
C SER A 173 -18.24 1.21 -9.17
N LEU A 174 -18.16 2.51 -8.93
CA LEU A 174 -17.00 3.19 -8.36
C LEU A 174 -17.43 4.08 -7.20
N VAL A 175 -16.80 3.87 -6.04
CA VAL A 175 -16.89 4.72 -4.85
C VAL A 175 -15.52 5.33 -4.61
N CYS A 176 -15.44 6.66 -4.64
CA CYS A 176 -14.20 7.40 -4.46
C CYS A 176 -14.15 8.06 -3.08
N ALA A 177 -13.13 7.73 -2.29
CA ALA A 177 -12.78 8.56 -1.14
C ALA A 177 -12.28 9.94 -1.63
N PRO A 178 -12.29 10.96 -0.75
CA PRO A 178 -11.79 12.28 -1.11
C PRO A 178 -10.35 12.21 -1.65
N MET A 179 -10.09 12.99 -2.69
CA MET A 179 -8.77 13.13 -3.30
C MET A 179 -7.75 13.67 -2.29
N PRO A 180 -6.43 13.44 -2.49
CA PRO A 180 -5.40 13.86 -1.53
C PRO A 180 -5.50 15.32 -1.10
N GLN A 181 -5.83 16.25 -2.01
CA GLN A 181 -6.04 17.66 -1.64
C GLN A 181 -7.12 17.87 -0.59
N ALA A 182 -8.30 17.27 -0.79
CA ALA A 182 -9.40 17.39 0.17
C ALA A 182 -9.03 16.76 1.52
N LEU A 183 -8.23 15.69 1.53
CA LEU A 183 -7.71 15.10 2.76
C LEU A 183 -6.67 15.99 3.45
N ILE A 184 -5.83 16.71 2.70
CA ILE A 184 -4.89 17.69 3.24
C ILE A 184 -5.67 18.88 3.83
N ASP A 185 -6.61 19.45 3.08
CA ASP A 185 -7.42 20.59 3.50
C ASP A 185 -8.26 20.29 4.75
N SER A 186 -8.69 19.02 4.89
CA SER A 186 -9.45 18.55 6.07
C SER A 186 -8.56 18.09 7.23
N GLY A 187 -7.24 18.29 7.15
CA GLY A 187 -6.29 17.91 8.22
C GLY A 187 -6.12 16.40 8.41
N PHE A 188 -6.42 15.60 7.39
CA PHE A 188 -6.34 14.14 7.40
C PHE A 188 -5.05 13.57 6.79
N LEU A 189 -4.31 14.40 6.06
CA LEU A 189 -2.94 14.18 5.54
C LEU A 189 -2.11 15.45 5.75
N VAL A 190 -0.78 15.32 5.83
CA VAL A 190 0.13 16.47 5.84
C VAL A 190 0.42 16.94 4.41
N LYS A 191 0.74 18.24 4.27
CA LYS A 191 1.07 18.85 2.97
C LYS A 191 2.49 18.44 2.51
N PRO A 192 2.67 17.96 1.27
CA PRO A 192 3.99 17.72 0.71
C PRO A 192 4.67 19.01 0.20
N SER A 193 6.00 19.03 0.24
CA SER A 193 6.85 20.00 -0.47
C SER A 193 7.78 19.25 -1.42
N TYR A 194 7.75 19.61 -2.71
CA TYR A 194 8.45 18.90 -3.77
C TYR A 194 9.73 19.61 -4.21
N TYR A 195 10.81 18.86 -4.36
CA TYR A 195 12.08 19.35 -4.87
C TYR A 195 12.63 18.38 -5.92
N GLY A 196 12.70 18.82 -7.18
CA GLY A 196 13.37 18.09 -8.25
C GLY A 196 14.85 18.44 -8.29
N VAL A 197 15.74 17.45 -8.35
CA VAL A 197 17.19 17.65 -8.30
C VAL A 197 17.87 16.91 -9.45
N ASN A 198 18.68 17.62 -10.26
CA ASN A 198 19.66 17.09 -11.23
C ASN A 198 19.27 15.74 -11.85
N LEU A 199 18.18 15.77 -12.62
CA LEU A 199 17.54 14.58 -13.15
C LEU A 199 18.48 13.84 -14.12
N PRO A 200 18.63 12.51 -13.98
CA PRO A 200 19.40 11.70 -14.91
C PRO A 200 18.74 11.69 -16.30
N ASP A 201 19.55 11.54 -17.34
CA ASP A 201 19.02 11.32 -18.68
C ASP A 201 18.45 9.90 -18.80
N LEU A 202 17.13 9.82 -18.98
CA LEU A 202 16.39 8.57 -19.15
C LEU A 202 16.07 8.25 -20.61
N SER A 203 16.60 9.02 -21.58
CA SER A 203 16.30 8.87 -23.01
C SER A 203 16.61 7.47 -23.57
N ARG A 204 17.59 6.76 -22.97
CA ARG A 204 18.02 5.42 -23.37
C ARG A 204 17.38 4.29 -22.54
N VAL A 205 16.56 4.63 -21.55
CA VAL A 205 15.91 3.62 -20.69
C VAL A 205 14.70 3.07 -21.43
N ARG A 206 14.76 1.78 -21.80
CA ARG A 206 13.65 1.12 -22.49
C ARG A 206 12.47 0.92 -21.55
N THR A 207 11.31 0.67 -22.16
CA THR A 207 10.10 0.26 -21.45
C THR A 207 9.89 -1.25 -21.64
N ASP A 208 9.44 -1.95 -20.61
CA ASP A 208 9.07 -3.37 -20.66
C ASP A 208 7.67 -3.58 -21.26
N GLU A 209 7.25 -4.85 -21.33
CA GLU A 209 5.97 -5.25 -21.92
C GLU A 209 4.75 -4.70 -21.17
N ASP A 210 4.90 -4.40 -19.87
CA ASP A 210 3.85 -3.85 -19.01
C ASP A 210 3.78 -2.31 -19.08
N GLY A 211 4.63 -1.69 -19.89
CA GLY A 211 4.69 -0.24 -20.04
C GLY A 211 5.50 0.47 -18.94
N GLU A 212 6.30 -0.26 -18.14
CA GLU A 212 7.18 0.30 -17.12
C GLU A 212 8.64 0.44 -17.56
N PHE A 213 9.43 1.26 -16.88
CA PHE A 213 10.86 1.37 -17.18
C PHE A 213 11.59 0.05 -16.91
N ASN A 214 12.41 -0.39 -17.86
CA ASN A 214 13.29 -1.53 -17.69
C ASN A 214 14.25 -1.27 -16.53
N GLN A 215 14.20 -2.15 -15.52
CA GLN A 215 14.95 -1.93 -14.27
C GLN A 215 16.47 -1.95 -14.45
N SER A 216 16.98 -2.75 -15.39
CA SER A 216 18.43 -2.84 -15.65
C SER A 216 18.95 -1.57 -16.31
N ASP A 217 18.25 -1.10 -17.36
CA ASP A 217 18.59 0.16 -18.04
C ASP A 217 18.47 1.35 -17.07
N LEU A 218 17.41 1.36 -16.26
CA LEU A 218 17.17 2.43 -15.27
C LEU A 218 18.28 2.45 -14.20
N ALA A 219 18.69 1.28 -13.69
CA ALA A 219 19.77 1.20 -12.72
C ALA A 219 21.09 1.74 -13.29
N ILE A 220 21.41 1.48 -14.57
CA ILE A 220 22.60 2.04 -15.22
C ILE A 220 22.56 3.57 -15.22
N ALA A 221 21.39 4.17 -15.45
CA ALA A 221 21.22 5.62 -15.50
C ALA A 221 21.24 6.29 -14.11
N THR A 222 20.76 5.61 -13.07
CA THR A 222 20.54 6.22 -11.75
C THR A 222 21.56 5.81 -10.68
N ASP A 223 22.09 4.59 -10.73
CA ASP A 223 23.00 4.02 -9.72
C ASP A 223 24.46 4.39 -10.02
N THR A 224 24.73 5.69 -10.13
CA THR A 224 26.08 6.24 -10.40
C THR A 224 26.62 6.96 -9.17
N PRO A 225 27.96 7.00 -8.96
CA PRO A 225 28.54 7.69 -7.80
C PRO A 225 28.08 9.15 -7.66
N SER A 226 27.94 9.87 -8.78
CA SER A 226 27.48 11.26 -8.77
C SER A 226 26.03 11.40 -8.31
N GLN A 227 25.13 10.54 -8.80
CA GLN A 227 23.73 10.54 -8.38
C GLN A 227 23.57 10.14 -6.92
N ILE A 228 24.30 9.11 -6.46
CA ILE A 228 24.29 8.68 -5.06
C ILE A 228 24.80 9.79 -4.12
N ALA A 229 25.90 10.47 -4.47
CA ALA A 229 26.42 11.58 -3.69
C ALA A 229 25.39 12.73 -3.58
N GLN A 230 24.71 13.05 -4.69
CA GLN A 230 23.67 14.07 -4.71
C GLN A 230 22.46 13.70 -3.84
N ILE A 231 22.07 12.42 -3.79
CA ILE A 231 20.99 11.95 -2.91
C ILE A 231 21.30 12.30 -1.45
N VAL A 232 22.52 12.00 -0.98
CA VAL A 232 22.95 12.29 0.39
C VAL A 232 23.07 13.80 0.63
N GLU A 233 23.67 14.54 -0.30
CA GLU A 233 23.85 15.99 -0.20
C GLU A 233 22.50 16.73 -0.08
N GLN A 234 21.55 16.41 -0.97
CA GLN A 234 20.26 17.09 -0.96
C GLN A 234 19.38 16.66 0.23
N TRP A 235 19.49 15.41 0.67
CA TRP A 235 18.85 14.99 1.92
C TRP A 235 19.41 15.79 3.10
N ARG A 236 20.74 15.95 3.21
CA ARG A 236 21.37 16.78 4.26
C ARG A 236 20.92 18.24 4.18
N ARG A 237 20.73 18.78 2.98
CA ARG A 237 20.31 20.18 2.80
C ARG A 237 18.85 20.42 3.15
N LEU A 238 17.95 19.52 2.75
CA LEU A 238 16.51 19.77 2.77
C LEU A 238 15.76 18.95 3.83
N ALA A 239 16.22 17.73 4.13
CA ALA A 239 15.50 16.74 4.93
C ALA A 239 16.31 16.24 6.14
N HIS A 240 17.35 16.95 6.56
CA HIS A 240 18.20 16.56 7.68
C HIS A 240 17.38 16.24 8.95
N GLY A 241 17.71 15.11 9.59
CA GLY A 241 17.04 14.65 10.81
C GLY A 241 15.64 14.08 10.60
N ARG A 242 15.09 14.10 9.38
CA ARG A 242 13.77 13.55 9.09
C ARG A 242 13.83 12.05 8.85
N ARG A 243 12.88 11.31 9.44
CA ARG A 243 12.68 9.89 9.13
C ARG A 243 12.28 9.77 7.66
N THR A 244 13.05 9.00 6.91
CA THR A 244 13.04 9.04 5.45
C THR A 244 12.92 7.65 4.85
N ILE A 245 12.13 7.54 3.78
CA ILE A 245 12.13 6.37 2.91
C ILE A 245 12.79 6.72 1.59
N ALA A 246 13.70 5.86 1.12
CA ALA A 246 14.24 5.93 -0.23
C ALA A 246 13.69 4.78 -1.09
N PHE A 247 13.08 5.15 -2.23
CA PHE A 247 12.58 4.20 -3.22
C PHE A 247 13.61 3.99 -4.32
N ALA A 248 14.41 2.92 -4.18
CA ALA A 248 15.48 2.57 -5.09
C ALA A 248 14.97 1.76 -6.30
N VAL A 249 15.81 1.63 -7.33
CA VAL A 249 15.47 0.87 -8.55
C VAL A 249 15.45 -0.63 -8.28
N ASN A 250 16.52 -1.16 -7.69
CA ASN A 250 16.71 -2.57 -7.36
C ASN A 250 17.48 -2.71 -6.03
N VAL A 251 17.73 -3.95 -5.61
CA VAL A 251 18.42 -4.27 -4.33
C VAL A 251 19.83 -3.67 -4.30
N LYS A 252 20.58 -3.74 -5.40
CA LYS A 252 21.96 -3.22 -5.48
C LYS A 252 21.99 -1.71 -5.28
N HIS A 253 21.17 -0.97 -6.05
CA HIS A 253 21.03 0.47 -5.92
C HIS A 253 20.60 0.87 -4.50
N SER A 254 19.66 0.13 -3.90
CA SER A 254 19.24 0.39 -2.53
C SER A 254 20.36 0.22 -1.51
N LYS A 255 21.24 -0.76 -1.69
CA LYS A 255 22.40 -0.99 -0.81
C LYS A 255 23.44 0.11 -0.98
N HIS A 256 23.69 0.57 -2.20
CA HIS A 256 24.59 1.70 -2.46
C HIS A 256 24.10 3.00 -1.81
N ILE A 257 22.79 3.30 -1.91
CA ILE A 257 22.19 4.45 -1.21
C ILE A 257 22.46 4.37 0.29
N CYS A 258 22.20 3.22 0.92
CA CYS A 258 22.47 3.03 2.35
C CYS A 258 23.96 3.14 2.69
N SER A 259 24.85 2.59 1.86
CA SER A 259 26.31 2.71 2.07
C SER A 259 26.71 4.16 2.12
N ALA A 260 26.28 4.96 1.14
CA ALA A 260 26.62 6.38 1.06
C ALA A 260 26.05 7.21 2.23
N PHE A 261 24.85 6.90 2.71
CA PHE A 261 24.32 7.53 3.93
C PHE A 261 25.15 7.16 5.16
N ASN A 262 25.50 5.88 5.33
CA ASN A 262 26.29 5.42 6.47
C ASN A 262 27.74 5.94 6.45
N GLU A 263 28.38 6.00 5.28
CA GLU A 263 29.71 6.62 5.07
C GLU A 263 29.69 8.12 5.39
N ALA A 264 28.52 8.75 5.27
CA ALA A 264 28.26 10.12 5.68
C ALA A 264 27.68 10.20 7.11
N ASP A 265 27.93 9.23 7.98
CA ASP A 265 27.49 9.22 9.38
C ASP A 265 25.97 9.43 9.59
N ILE A 266 25.15 9.04 8.61
CA ILE A 266 23.69 9.08 8.67
C ILE A 266 23.19 7.64 8.78
N PRO A 267 22.75 7.19 9.98
CA PRO A 267 22.33 5.82 10.19
C PRO A 267 21.20 5.43 9.24
N SER A 268 21.46 4.41 8.42
CA SER A 268 20.53 3.94 7.40
C SER A 268 20.51 2.42 7.29
N ALA A 269 19.37 1.89 6.85
CA ALA A 269 19.17 0.46 6.65
C ALA A 269 18.48 0.16 5.32
N HIS A 270 18.73 -1.04 4.80
CA HIS A 270 18.07 -1.58 3.62
C HIS A 270 17.08 -2.68 4.00
N VAL A 271 15.98 -2.79 3.26
CA VAL A 271 15.05 -3.92 3.33
C VAL A 271 14.61 -4.37 1.94
N ASP A 272 14.54 -5.69 1.74
CA ASP A 272 14.03 -6.33 0.52
C ASP A 272 13.13 -7.53 0.83
N GLY A 273 12.71 -8.23 -0.23
CA GLY A 273 11.85 -9.42 -0.13
C GLY A 273 12.49 -10.61 0.60
N THR A 274 13.82 -10.67 0.67
CA THR A 274 14.58 -11.74 1.33
C THR A 274 14.85 -11.44 2.81
N THR A 275 14.68 -10.19 3.24
CA THR A 275 14.87 -9.78 4.64
C THR A 275 13.86 -10.51 5.56
N PRO A 276 14.33 -11.32 6.54
CA PRO A 276 13.47 -12.05 7.47
C PRO A 276 12.49 -11.16 8.23
N ILE A 277 11.29 -11.67 8.54
CA ILE A 277 10.22 -10.91 9.20
C ILE A 277 10.70 -10.25 10.51
N LYS A 278 11.39 -11.01 11.38
CA LYS A 278 11.90 -10.48 12.66
C LYS A 278 12.92 -9.35 12.47
N GLU A 279 13.76 -9.45 11.45
CA GLU A 279 14.76 -8.41 11.14
C GLU A 279 14.09 -7.17 10.57
N ARG A 280 13.13 -7.36 9.66
CA ARG A 280 12.29 -6.28 9.12
C ARG A 280 11.55 -5.51 10.21
N GLU A 281 10.93 -6.21 11.17
CA GLU A 281 10.27 -5.60 12.32
C GLU A 281 11.24 -4.76 13.17
N LYS A 282 12.47 -5.25 13.41
CA LYS A 282 13.52 -4.49 14.10
C LYS A 282 13.93 -3.23 13.33
N ILE A 283 14.16 -3.33 12.02
CA ILE A 283 14.53 -2.18 11.18
C ILE A 283 13.43 -1.12 11.20
N TYR A 284 12.17 -1.53 11.08
CA TYR A 284 11.03 -0.60 11.12
C TYR A 284 10.93 0.09 12.49
N HIS A 285 11.13 -0.66 13.57
CA HIS A 285 11.17 -0.09 14.92
C HIS A 285 12.32 0.91 15.07
N SER A 286 13.52 0.61 14.57
CA SER A 286 14.65 1.55 14.59
C SER A 286 14.36 2.85 13.82
N LEU A 287 13.59 2.79 12.74
CA LEU A 287 13.15 4.00 12.02
C LEU A 287 12.12 4.80 12.85
N VAL A 288 11.18 4.11 13.50
CA VAL A 288 10.21 4.75 14.40
C VAL A 288 10.92 5.48 15.53
N THR A 289 11.89 4.84 16.18
CA THR A 289 12.64 5.43 17.30
C THR A 289 13.67 6.48 16.88
N GLY A 290 14.03 6.53 15.58
CA GLY A 290 15.04 7.45 15.05
C GLY A 290 16.48 6.93 15.20
N ASN A 291 16.67 5.67 15.61
CA ASN A 291 17.98 5.01 15.61
C ASN A 291 18.56 4.86 14.20
N ILE A 292 17.67 4.75 13.21
CA ILE A 292 18.00 5.00 11.81
C ILE A 292 17.14 6.16 11.29
N LEU A 293 17.70 6.95 10.38
CA LEU A 293 17.01 8.07 9.75
C LEU A 293 16.54 7.74 8.34
N VAL A 294 17.26 6.87 7.63
CA VAL A 294 16.94 6.51 6.24
C VAL A 294 16.70 5.01 6.10
N LEU A 295 15.58 4.64 5.51
CA LEU A 295 15.25 3.27 5.14
C LEU A 295 15.08 3.16 3.63
N SER A 296 15.95 2.41 2.96
CA SER A 296 15.90 2.24 1.51
C SER A 296 15.34 0.88 1.09
N SER A 297 14.50 0.86 0.05
CA SER A 297 14.00 -0.37 -0.57
C SER A 297 13.63 -0.16 -2.03
N CYS A 298 13.61 -1.24 -2.81
CA CYS A 298 13.15 -1.22 -4.21
C CYS A 298 11.68 -1.61 -4.40
N GLN A 299 11.10 -2.38 -3.47
CA GLN A 299 9.71 -2.89 -3.56
C GLN A 299 9.09 -3.19 -2.18
N ALA A 300 9.87 -3.48 -1.13
CA ALA A 300 9.32 -3.94 0.14
C ALA A 300 8.58 -2.84 0.93
N LEU A 301 8.75 -1.57 0.55
CA LEU A 301 8.14 -0.41 1.22
C LEU A 301 6.91 0.13 0.48
N THR A 302 6.59 -0.39 -0.70
CA THR A 302 5.42 0.06 -1.46
C THR A 302 4.13 -0.46 -0.87
N GLU A 303 4.14 -1.60 -0.16
CA GLU A 303 2.97 -2.27 0.42
C GLU A 303 3.31 -2.83 1.82
N GLY A 304 2.39 -2.73 2.78
CA GLY A 304 2.59 -3.28 4.13
C GLY A 304 3.56 -2.52 5.04
N PHE A 305 4.17 -1.44 4.56
CA PHE A 305 4.91 -0.52 5.40
C PHE A 305 3.99 0.54 6.01
N ASP A 306 4.02 0.66 7.34
CA ASP A 306 3.19 1.57 8.13
C ASP A 306 4.02 2.23 9.25
N VAL A 307 4.74 3.30 8.89
CA VAL A 307 5.47 4.15 9.85
C VAL A 307 5.01 5.59 9.63
N PRO A 308 3.98 6.06 10.36
CA PRO A 308 3.43 7.40 10.17
C PRO A 308 4.43 8.53 10.42
N SER A 309 5.47 8.30 11.22
CA SER A 309 6.49 9.28 11.56
C SER A 309 7.47 9.61 10.43
N VAL A 310 7.42 8.90 9.29
CA VAL A 310 8.17 9.26 8.08
C VAL A 310 7.70 10.63 7.58
N SER A 311 8.65 11.55 7.44
CA SER A 311 8.41 12.95 7.05
C SER A 311 9.26 13.39 5.86
N ALA A 312 9.98 12.46 5.22
CA ALA A 312 10.65 12.68 3.95
C ALA A 312 10.63 11.44 3.05
N ILE A 313 10.55 11.65 1.73
CA ILE A 313 10.53 10.62 0.69
C ILE A 313 11.58 10.95 -0.36
N LEU A 314 12.42 9.97 -0.71
CA LEU A 314 13.39 10.05 -1.79
C LEU A 314 12.91 9.16 -2.94
N LEU A 315 12.60 9.79 -4.08
CA LEU A 315 12.27 9.08 -5.31
C LEU A 315 13.56 8.88 -6.10
N CYS A 316 14.17 7.70 -5.93
CA CYS A 316 15.40 7.30 -6.62
C CYS A 316 15.12 6.30 -7.76
N ARG A 317 13.84 6.03 -8.05
CA ARG A 317 13.35 5.13 -9.10
C ARG A 317 12.33 5.85 -9.98
N ALA A 318 12.66 6.02 -11.25
CA ALA A 318 11.69 6.48 -12.24
C ALA A 318 10.58 5.43 -12.42
N THR A 319 9.34 5.88 -12.63
CA THR A 319 8.21 5.00 -12.95
C THR A 319 7.29 5.63 -13.99
N GLN A 320 6.72 4.81 -14.87
CA GLN A 320 5.66 5.23 -15.80
C GLN A 320 4.27 5.17 -15.14
N SER A 321 4.13 4.46 -14.02
CA SER A 321 2.90 4.35 -13.26
C SER A 321 2.69 5.53 -12.32
N LYS A 322 1.70 6.36 -12.68
CA LYS A 322 1.14 7.38 -11.76
C LYS A 322 0.69 6.73 -10.45
N ALA A 323 0.17 5.51 -10.51
CA ALA A 323 -0.27 4.77 -9.34
C ALA A 323 0.87 4.50 -8.35
N LEU A 324 1.99 3.97 -8.84
CA LEU A 324 3.16 3.71 -8.02
C LEU A 324 3.73 5.02 -7.44
N ASN A 325 3.78 6.10 -8.22
CA ASN A 325 4.22 7.41 -7.73
C ASN A 325 3.36 7.91 -6.55
N VAL A 326 2.03 7.85 -6.68
CA VAL A 326 1.09 8.22 -5.60
C VAL A 326 1.27 7.33 -4.38
N GLN A 327 1.47 6.02 -4.57
CA GLN A 327 1.72 5.10 -3.47
C GLN A 327 3.00 5.43 -2.71
N MET A 328 4.11 5.70 -3.42
CA MET A 328 5.41 6.04 -2.83
C MET A 328 5.32 7.32 -2.00
N ILE A 329 4.80 8.40 -2.58
CA ILE A 329 4.71 9.69 -1.89
C ILE A 329 3.72 9.61 -0.73
N GLY A 330 2.59 8.91 -0.91
CA GLY A 330 1.57 8.72 0.12
C GLY A 330 2.06 8.03 1.41
N ARG A 331 3.23 7.37 1.39
CA ARG A 331 3.87 6.83 2.60
C ARG A 331 4.32 7.93 3.57
N GLY A 332 4.67 9.11 3.06
CA GLY A 332 5.11 10.24 3.88
C GLY A 332 4.00 11.16 4.39
N LEU A 333 2.78 11.05 3.87
CA LEU A 333 1.70 12.04 4.11
C LEU A 333 0.80 11.73 5.30
N ARG A 334 0.93 10.55 5.92
CA ARG A 334 0.09 10.17 7.06
C ARG A 334 0.32 11.12 8.23
N LEU A 335 -0.69 11.40 9.04
CA LEU A 335 -0.46 12.18 10.26
C LEU A 335 0.40 11.39 11.25
N SER A 336 1.25 12.09 12.02
CA SER A 336 1.95 11.50 13.16
C SER A 336 1.91 12.48 14.33
N PRO A 337 0.81 12.46 15.13
CA PRO A 337 0.68 13.34 16.29
C PRO A 337 1.80 13.15 17.30
N GLU A 338 2.26 11.90 17.48
CA GLU A 338 3.36 11.54 18.39
C GLU A 338 4.69 12.24 18.08
N THR A 339 4.92 12.59 16.81
CA THR A 339 6.14 13.29 16.37
C THR A 339 5.86 14.70 15.90
N GLU A 340 4.66 15.22 16.18
CA GLU A 340 4.19 16.55 15.77
C GLU A 340 4.43 16.85 14.28
N LYS A 341 4.31 15.82 13.43
CA LYS A 341 4.61 15.94 12.01
C LYS A 341 3.53 16.77 11.32
N ASN A 342 3.93 17.89 10.73
CA ASN A 342 3.03 18.83 10.06
C ASN A 342 3.23 18.91 8.54
N ASP A 343 4.35 18.40 8.02
CA ASP A 343 4.70 18.43 6.60
C ASP A 343 5.42 17.15 6.15
N CYS A 344 5.61 17.01 4.83
CA CYS A 344 6.44 15.97 4.24
C CYS A 344 7.31 16.54 3.13
N ILE A 345 8.60 16.21 3.11
CA ILE A 345 9.49 16.60 2.02
C ILE A 345 9.58 15.46 0.99
N VAL A 346 9.46 15.80 -0.29
CA VAL A 346 9.61 14.84 -1.40
C VAL A 346 10.76 15.30 -2.27
N LEU A 347 11.87 14.56 -2.24
CA LEU A 347 13.02 14.79 -3.10
C LEU A 347 12.94 13.84 -4.30
N ASP A 348 12.82 14.41 -5.49
CA ASP A 348 12.68 13.67 -6.75
C ASP A 348 13.96 13.76 -7.57
N PHE A 349 14.69 12.65 -7.64
CA PHE A 349 15.94 12.52 -8.37
C PHE A 349 15.75 11.92 -9.77
N VAL A 350 14.51 11.67 -10.20
CA VAL A 350 14.20 10.86 -11.40
C VAL A 350 13.07 11.42 -12.26
N GLY A 351 12.53 12.59 -11.88
CA GLY A 351 11.58 13.37 -12.66
C GLY A 351 10.16 12.80 -12.63
N ASN A 352 9.81 12.02 -11.61
CA ASN A 352 8.46 11.50 -11.44
C ASN A 352 7.43 12.61 -11.24
N ILE A 353 7.76 13.68 -10.52
CA ILE A 353 6.86 14.82 -10.31
C ILE A 353 6.62 15.56 -11.62
N ARG A 354 7.67 15.76 -12.43
CA ARG A 354 7.53 16.35 -13.78
C ARG A 354 6.66 15.48 -14.69
N ARG A 355 6.75 14.16 -14.55
CA ARG A 355 6.02 13.19 -15.38
C ARG A 355 4.56 13.04 -14.99
N HIS A 356 4.26 13.02 -13.69
CA HIS A 356 2.93 12.65 -13.16
C HIS A 356 2.14 13.81 -12.55
N GLY A 357 2.79 14.97 -12.38
CA GLY A 357 2.24 16.11 -11.63
C GLY A 357 2.32 15.91 -10.12
N PHE A 358 1.76 16.86 -9.37
CA PHE A 358 1.63 16.76 -7.92
C PHE A 358 0.44 15.85 -7.58
N ILE A 359 0.54 15.09 -6.48
CA ILE A 359 -0.47 14.08 -6.16
C ILE A 359 -1.78 14.69 -5.62
N GLU A 360 -1.71 15.92 -5.15
CA GLU A 360 -2.83 16.71 -4.68
C GLU A 360 -3.54 17.46 -5.83
N GLN A 361 -2.96 17.53 -7.03
CA GLN A 361 -3.67 18.13 -8.16
C GLN A 361 -4.90 17.29 -8.53
N LYS A 362 -6.02 17.99 -8.78
CA LYS A 362 -7.24 17.36 -9.29
C LYS A 362 -6.90 16.65 -10.60
N CYS A 363 -7.32 15.39 -10.71
CA CYS A 363 -7.21 14.63 -11.96
C CYS A 363 -8.14 15.19 -13.02
#